data_AF-A0A1B7MI70-F1
#
_entry.id   AF-A0A1B7MI70-F1
#
_cell.length_a   1.000
_cell.length_b   1.000
_cell.length_c   1.000
_cell.angle_alpha   90.00
_cell.angle_beta   90.00
_cell.angle_gamma   90.00
#
_symmetry.space_group_name_H-M   'P 1'
#
loop_
_entity.id
_entity.type
_entity.pdbx_description
1 polymer ?
#
loop_
_entity_poly.entity_id
_entity_poly.type
_entity_poly.pdbx_seq_one_letter_code
_entity_poly.pdbx_strand_id
1 'polypeptide(L)'
;MKLIAWLLTVAHKHHHPVSVDLQGWVAHPLNIQRLQNNGYDCGVWVLAAMIAVLRGRHVTGVREVDIGNLRHYLSVLVLSILPNWSVQQLT
;
A
#
# COMPACT_ATOMS: atom_id res chain seq x y z
N MET A 1 9.19 -15.90 7.89
CA MET A 1 8.08 -15.32 7.08
C MET A 1 7.43 -16.41 6.23
N LYS A 2 6.31 -17.02 6.67
CA LYS A 2 5.70 -18.17 5.98
C LYS A 2 5.07 -17.81 4.63
N LEU A 3 4.46 -16.63 4.52
CA LEU A 3 3.79 -16.18 3.29
C LEU A 3 4.76 -15.94 2.13
N ILE A 4 5.87 -15.22 2.37
CA ILE A 4 6.88 -14.93 1.33
C ILE A 4 7.54 -16.23 0.85
N ALA A 5 7.94 -17.11 1.77
CA ALA A 5 8.49 -18.42 1.42
C ALA A 5 7.51 -19.27 0.60
N TRP A 6 6.21 -19.22 0.92
CA TRP A 6 5.17 -19.89 0.15
C TRP A 6 5.03 -19.31 -1.26
N LEU A 7 4.99 -17.98 -1.40
CA LEU A 7 4.91 -17.32 -2.71
C LEU A 7 6.12 -17.67 -3.60
N LEU A 8 7.32 -17.72 -3.02
CA LEU A 8 8.53 -18.13 -3.74
C LEU A 8 8.48 -19.60 -4.17
N THR A 9 7.93 -20.47 -3.31
CA THR A 9 7.72 -21.88 -3.64
C THR A 9 6.74 -22.04 -4.81
N VAL A 10 5.66 -21.27 -4.82
CA VAL A 10 4.69 -21.26 -5.92
C VAL A 10 5.33 -20.74 -7.22
N ALA A 11 6.07 -19.63 -7.16
CA ALA A 11 6.75 -19.07 -8.33
C ALA A 11 7.77 -20.07 -8.93
N HIS A 12 8.55 -20.73 -8.07
CA HIS A 12 9.46 -21.81 -8.50
C HIS A 12 8.72 -22.98 -9.15
N LYS A 13 7.59 -23.41 -8.59
CA LYS A 13 6.75 -24.48 -9.16
C LYS A 13 6.22 -24.12 -10.56
N HIS A 14 6.00 -22.83 -10.82
CA HIS A 14 5.50 -22.34 -12.11
C HIS A 14 6.61 -21.82 -13.03
N HIS A 15 7.87 -22.21 -12.82
CA HIS A 15 9.02 -21.83 -13.66
C HIS A 15 9.27 -20.31 -13.74
N HIS A 16 8.86 -19.57 -12.70
CA HIS A 16 9.20 -18.17 -12.51
C HIS A 16 10.17 -18.05 -11.32
N PRO A 17 11.44 -18.46 -11.48
CA PRO A 17 12.42 -18.36 -10.40
C PRO A 17 12.63 -16.90 -10.03
N VAL A 18 12.40 -16.57 -8.76
CA VAL A 18 12.68 -15.25 -8.22
C VAL A 18 13.87 -15.39 -7.29
N SER A 19 15.02 -14.88 -7.70
CA SER A 19 16.20 -14.81 -6.83
C SER A 19 15.93 -13.76 -5.76
N VAL A 20 15.55 -14.23 -4.57
CA VAL A 20 15.39 -13.40 -3.39
C VAL A 20 16.40 -13.87 -2.37
N ASP A 21 17.33 -13.00 -2.02
CA ASP A 21 18.13 -13.20 -0.83
C ASP A 21 17.18 -13.16 0.37
N LEU A 22 16.92 -14.32 0.97
CA LEU A 22 16.08 -14.44 2.16
C LEU A 22 16.87 -14.27 3.46
N GLN A 23 18.22 -14.21 3.37
CA GLN A 23 19.05 -13.99 4.54
C GLN A 23 19.03 -12.52 4.92
N GLY A 24 18.98 -12.24 6.22
CA GLY A 24 19.03 -10.87 6.75
C GLY A 24 17.73 -10.05 6.67
N TRP A 25 16.64 -10.56 6.08
CA TRP A 25 15.36 -9.85 6.09
C TRP A 25 14.70 -9.89 7.47
N VAL A 26 14.54 -8.71 8.07
CA VAL A 26 13.82 -8.51 9.34
C VAL A 26 12.52 -7.77 9.06
N ALA A 27 11.39 -8.36 9.48
CA ALA A 27 10.11 -7.64 9.49
C ALA A 27 10.10 -6.67 10.68
N HIS A 28 9.98 -5.39 10.39
CA HIS A 28 9.70 -4.38 11.42
C HIS A 28 8.23 -3.96 11.34
N PRO A 29 7.51 -3.93 12.47
CA PRO A 29 6.14 -3.44 12.47
C PRO A 29 6.14 -1.96 12.09
N LEU A 30 5.28 -1.59 11.13
CA LEU A 30 5.11 -0.19 10.74
C LEU A 30 4.59 0.65 11.90
N ASN A 31 3.63 0.10 12.65
CA ASN A 31 3.10 0.66 13.88
C ASN A 31 2.83 -0.47 14.87
N ILE A 32 3.13 -0.20 16.14
CA ILE A 32 2.84 -1.11 17.25
C ILE A 32 1.51 -0.77 17.95
N GLN A 33 0.94 0.39 17.66
CA GLN A 33 -0.33 0.86 18.19
C GLN A 33 -1.43 0.77 17.13
N ARG A 34 -2.67 0.53 17.58
CA ARG A 34 -3.86 0.62 16.72
C ARG A 34 -4.04 2.07 16.27
N LEU A 35 -4.04 2.29 14.96
CA LEU A 35 -4.31 3.60 14.35
C LEU A 35 -5.78 3.79 13.92
N GLN A 36 -6.52 2.69 13.75
CA GLN A 36 -7.88 2.69 13.22
C GLN A 36 -8.84 2.00 14.19
N ASN A 37 -9.95 2.67 14.49
CA ASN A 37 -11.02 2.15 15.34
C ASN A 37 -12.27 1.72 14.56
N ASN A 38 -12.45 2.20 13.32
CA ASN A 38 -13.56 1.79 12.45
C ASN A 38 -13.21 0.58 11.55
N GLY A 39 -14.20 0.05 10.82
CA GLY A 39 -14.02 -1.13 9.95
C GLY A 39 -13.70 -0.86 8.48
N TYR A 40 -13.65 0.41 8.04
CA TYR A 40 -13.66 0.75 6.61
C TYR A 40 -12.49 1.63 6.14
N ASP A 41 -11.65 2.14 7.05
CA ASP A 41 -10.53 3.04 6.71
C ASP A 41 -9.19 2.37 6.48
N CYS A 42 -9.12 1.04 6.55
CA CYS A 42 -7.85 0.31 6.48
C CYS A 42 -7.12 0.55 5.16
N GLY A 43 -7.85 0.65 4.06
CA GLY A 43 -7.29 1.02 2.76
C GLY A 43 -6.69 2.43 2.75
N VAL A 44 -7.35 3.40 3.39
CA VAL A 44 -6.86 4.78 3.48
C VAL A 44 -5.60 4.86 4.34
N TRP A 45 -5.53 4.09 5.43
CA TRP A 45 -4.33 3.96 6.26
C TRP A 45 -3.14 3.35 5.52
N VAL A 46 -3.38 2.32 4.69
CA VAL A 46 -2.35 1.75 3.82
C VAL A 46 -1.82 2.79 2.84
N LEU A 47 -2.70 3.58 2.22
CA LEU A 47 -2.29 4.65 1.31
C LEU A 47 -1.49 5.74 2.04
N ALA A 48 -1.88 6.10 3.26
CA ALA A 48 -1.12 7.03 4.09
C ALA A 48 0.31 6.54 4.36
N ALA A 49 0.47 5.24 4.66
CA ALA A 49 1.78 4.62 4.84
C ALA A 49 2.60 4.62 3.55
N MET A 50 1.99 4.26 2.41
CA MET A 50 2.66 4.30 1.11
C MET A 50 3.14 5.70 0.75
N ILE A 51 2.31 6.73 0.97
CA ILE A 51 2.69 8.14 0.74
C ILE A 51 3.89 8.53 1.60
N ALA A 52 3.93 8.11 2.87
CA ALA A 52 5.06 8.37 3.75
C ALA A 52 6.35 7.73 3.23
N VAL A 53 6.29 6.44 2.87
CA VAL A 53 7.44 5.69 2.31
C VAL A 53 7.95 6.32 1.02
N LEU A 54 7.05 6.65 0.09
CA LEU A 54 7.41 7.30 -1.17
C LEU A 54 8.02 8.70 -0.98
N ARG A 55 7.74 9.36 0.15
CA ARG A 55 8.35 10.65 0.55
C ARG A 55 9.63 10.48 1.38
N GLY A 56 10.19 9.27 1.45
CA GLY A 56 11.41 8.99 2.22
C GLY A 56 11.19 9.03 3.74
N ARG A 57 9.96 8.76 4.20
CA ARG A 57 9.61 8.67 5.62
C ARG A 57 9.31 7.23 5.99
N HIS A 58 9.63 6.86 7.22
CA HIS A 58 9.44 5.49 7.72
C HIS A 58 7.98 5.21 8.08
N VAL A 59 7.26 6.21 8.58
CA VAL A 59 5.87 6.10 9.06
C VAL A 59 5.06 7.33 8.68
N THR A 60 3.74 7.18 8.62
CA THR A 60 2.82 8.30 8.43
C THR A 60 2.60 9.07 9.74
N GLY A 61 2.49 10.40 9.64
CA GLY A 61 2.08 11.27 10.75
C GLY A 61 0.58 11.54 10.80
N VAL A 62 -0.21 10.90 9.92
CA VAL A 62 -1.68 11.03 9.87
C VAL A 62 -2.26 10.42 11.15
N ARG A 63 -3.17 11.15 11.80
CA ARG A 63 -3.96 10.64 12.92
C ARG A 63 -5.36 10.28 12.44
N GLU A 64 -6.10 9.53 13.24
CA GLU A 64 -7.45 9.11 12.87
C GLU A 64 -8.40 10.29 12.59
N VAL A 65 -8.24 11.40 13.32
CA VAL A 65 -8.99 12.65 13.06
C VAL A 65 -8.68 13.25 11.68
N ASP A 66 -7.52 12.97 11.11
CA ASP A 66 -7.07 13.51 9.83
C ASP A 66 -7.48 12.60 8.64
N ILE A 67 -7.91 11.36 8.90
CA ILE A 67 -8.23 10.35 7.86
C ILE A 67 -9.37 10.77 6.94
N GLY A 68 -10.39 11.46 7.47
CA GLY A 68 -11.47 12.01 6.66
C GLY A 68 -10.96 12.96 5.58
N ASN A 69 -10.05 13.87 5.97
CA ASN A 69 -9.44 14.84 5.07
C ASN A 69 -8.54 14.14 4.03
N LEU A 70 -7.75 13.15 4.45
CA LEU A 70 -6.91 12.38 3.55
C LEU A 70 -7.75 11.62 2.51
N ARG A 71 -8.85 10.99 2.93
CA ARG A 71 -9.76 10.30 2.01
C ARG A 71 -10.33 11.26 0.98
N HIS A 72 -10.80 12.44 1.42
CA HIS A 72 -11.34 13.45 0.53
C HIS A 72 -10.27 13.92 -0.49
N TYR A 73 -9.06 14.22 -0.02
CA TYR A 73 -7.94 14.59 -0.89
C TYR A 73 -7.64 13.52 -1.94
N LEU A 74 -7.57 12.24 -1.54
CA LEU A 74 -7.33 11.13 -2.45
C LEU A 74 -8.45 10.97 -3.47
N SER A 75 -9.71 11.13 -3.06
CA SER A 75 -10.86 11.08 -3.96
C SER A 75 -10.79 12.19 -5.02
N VAL A 76 -10.49 13.43 -4.62
CA VAL A 76 -10.30 14.54 -5.56
C VAL A 76 -9.14 14.26 -6.53
N LEU A 77 -8.03 13.72 -6.02
CA LEU A 77 -6.88 13.37 -6.85
C LEU A 77 -7.23 12.29 -7.89
N VAL A 78 -7.92 11.23 -7.50
CA VAL A 78 -8.38 10.19 -8.42
C VAL A 78 -9.31 10.78 -9.49
N LEU A 79 -10.27 11.61 -9.10
CA LEU A 79 -11.16 12.29 -10.04
C LEU A 79 -10.43 13.23 -11.01
N SER A 80 -9.29 13.81 -10.61
CA SER A 80 -8.46 14.65 -11.47
C SER A 80 -7.63 13.86 -12.50
N ILE A 81 -7.39 12.56 -12.24
CA ILE A 81 -6.65 11.66 -13.16
C ILE A 81 -7.61 10.98 -14.15
N LEU A 82 -8.84 10.70 -13.71
CA LEU A 82 -9.88 10.06 -14.51
C LEU A 82 -10.50 10.84 -15.70
N PRO A 83 -10.30 12.16 -15.94
CA PRO A 83 -10.87 12.83 -17.11
C PRO A 83 -10.30 12.30 -18.45
N ASN A 84 -9.20 11.57 -18.40
CA ASN A 84 -8.45 11.14 -19.58
C ASN A 84 -8.81 9.71 -20.04
N TRP A 85 -9.61 8.96 -19.27
CA TRP A 85 -9.95 7.57 -19.62
C TRP A 85 -11.04 7.45 -20.70
N SER A 86 -11.77 8.53 -20.99
CA SER A 86 -12.85 8.56 -21.98
C SER A 86 -12.42 8.85 -23.43
N VAL A 87 -11.13 9.04 -23.73
CA VAL A 87 -10.68 9.43 -25.09
C VAL A 87 -9.92 8.32 -25.84
N GLN A 88 -9.67 7.15 -25.25
CA GLN A 88 -8.88 6.08 -25.91
C GLN A 88 -9.62 4.75 -26.16
N GLN A 89 -10.95 4.70 -26.08
CA GLN A 89 -11.72 3.49 -26.42
C GLN A 89 -12.61 3.60 -27.66
N LEU A 90 -12.43 4.65 -28.49
CA LEU A 90 -13.12 4.80 -29.77
C LEU A 90 -12.16 5.30 -30.87
N THR A 91 -11.16 4.49 -31.21
CA THR A 91 -10.50 4.48 -32.54
C THR A 91 -10.06 3.07 -32.86
#